data_AF-A0A2M8DIB2-F1
#
_entry.id   AF-A0A2M8DIB2-F1
#
_cell.length_a   1.000
_cell.length_b   1.000
_cell.length_c   1.000
_cell.angle_alpha   90.00
_cell.angle_beta   90.00
_cell.angle_gamma   90.00
#
_symmetry.space_group_name_H-M   'P 1'
#
loop_
_entity.id
_entity.type
_entity.pdbx_description
1 polymer ?
#
loop_
_entity_poly.entity_id
_entity_poly.type
_entity_poly.pdbx_seq_one_letter_code
_entity_poly.pdbx_strand_id
1 'polypeptide(L)'
;VVPAELHAALGPTIGPCCYEVGDEVVAALERLGEPGRASIQHRPGQRDHADLRRVNRALLIAAGMNPAQIHLVGGCTACATDFPCHSFRRDRAAAGRQLSVVGWR
;
A
#
# COMPACT_ATOMS: atom_id res chain seq x y z
N VAL A 1 -25.02 2.44 3.41
CA VAL A 1 -24.34 2.76 2.13
C VAL A 1 -23.98 1.45 1.47
N VAL A 2 -24.23 1.28 0.17
CA VAL A 2 -23.86 0.05 -0.53
C VAL A 2 -22.35 0.10 -0.82
N PRO A 3 -21.55 -0.92 -0.44
CA PRO A 3 -20.10 -0.88 -0.68
C PRO A 3 -19.71 -0.67 -2.14
N ALA A 4 -20.51 -1.20 -3.06
CA ALA A 4 -20.32 -1.04 -4.50
C ALA A 4 -20.47 0.40 -5.00
N GLU A 5 -21.08 1.31 -4.22
CA GLU A 5 -21.24 2.73 -4.58
C GLU A 5 -20.11 3.60 -4.00
N LEU A 6 -19.26 3.04 -3.12
CA LEU A 6 -18.16 3.76 -2.51
C LEU A 6 -16.99 3.93 -3.48
N HIS A 7 -16.31 5.07 -3.38
CA HIS A 7 -15.02 5.31 -4.01
C HIS A 7 -13.90 5.27 -2.98
N ALA A 8 -12.78 4.66 -3.35
CA ALA A 8 -11.56 4.66 -2.56
C ALA A 8 -10.38 5.17 -3.40
N ALA A 9 -9.53 5.99 -2.79
CA ALA A 9 -8.26 6.40 -3.37
C ALA A 9 -7.11 5.89 -2.49
N LEU A 10 -6.29 5.00 -3.05
CA LEU A 10 -5.06 4.52 -2.42
C LEU A 10 -3.91 5.40 -2.90
N GLY A 11 -3.55 6.38 -2.07
CA GLY A 11 -2.55 7.40 -2.36
C GLY A 11 -1.09 6.89 -2.43
N PRO A 12 -0.12 7.82 -2.58
CA PRO A 12 1.29 7.50 -2.58
C PRO A 12 1.69 6.77 -1.30
N THR A 13 2.27 5.58 -1.45
CA THR A 13 2.80 4.78 -0.33
C THR A 13 4.06 4.08 -0.78
N ILE A 14 4.85 3.55 0.15
CA ILE A 14 6.02 2.76 -0.20
C ILE A 14 5.57 1.51 -0.97
N GLY A 15 6.19 1.28 -2.13
CA GLY A 15 5.89 0.12 -2.98
C GLY A 15 6.74 -1.09 -2.63
N PRO A 16 6.38 -2.28 -3.15
CA PRO A 16 7.17 -3.50 -2.96
C PRO A 16 8.55 -3.42 -3.64
N CYS A 17 8.79 -2.43 -4.51
CA CYS A 17 10.15 -2.13 -4.98
C CYS A 17 11.11 -1.75 -3.84
N CYS A 18 10.61 -1.14 -2.75
CA CYS A 18 11.44 -0.61 -1.66
C CYS A 18 11.03 -1.08 -0.25
N TYR A 19 9.91 -1.77 -0.10
CA TYR A 19 9.39 -2.17 1.21
C TYR A 19 9.77 -3.60 1.58
N GLU A 20 11.05 -3.77 1.88
CA GLU A 20 11.58 -4.97 2.52
C GLU A 20 11.07 -5.09 3.96
N VAL A 21 10.63 -6.29 4.34
CA VAL A 21 10.01 -6.57 5.65
C VAL A 21 10.60 -7.82 6.30
N GLY A 22 10.43 -7.95 7.62
CA GLY A 22 10.80 -9.16 8.35
C GLY A 22 9.67 -10.18 8.43
N ASP A 23 9.98 -11.35 8.97
CA ASP A 23 9.08 -12.50 9.10
C ASP A 23 7.81 -12.15 9.89
N GLU A 24 7.89 -11.20 10.82
CA GLU A 24 6.75 -10.74 11.61
C GLU A 24 5.65 -10.09 10.74
N VAL A 25 6.05 -9.35 9.71
CA VAL A 25 5.12 -8.70 8.76
C VAL A 25 4.62 -9.72 7.76
N VAL A 26 5.47 -10.64 7.29
CA VAL A 26 5.06 -11.75 6.43
C VAL A 26 3.97 -12.57 7.11
N ALA A 27 4.20 -13.02 8.34
CA ALA A 27 3.21 -13.76 9.13
C ALA A 27 1.92 -12.95 9.36
N ALA A 28 2.02 -11.62 9.53
CA ALA A 28 0.85 -10.75 9.65
C ALA A 28 0.03 -10.66 8.37
N LEU A 29 0.68 -10.58 7.22
CA LEU A 29 0.02 -10.60 5.92
C LEU A 29 -0.62 -11.97 5.65
N GLU A 30 0.07 -13.06 5.93
CA GLU A 30 -0.47 -14.41 5.73
C GLU A 30 -1.77 -14.67 6.53
N ARG A 31 -1.89 -14.07 7.73
CA ARG A 31 -3.13 -14.13 8.53
C ARG A 31 -4.34 -13.47 7.86
N LEU A 32 -4.12 -12.62 6.86
CA LEU A 32 -5.18 -12.02 6.05
C LEU A 32 -5.68 -12.96 4.94
N GLY A 33 -5.13 -14.18 4.84
CA GLY A 33 -5.47 -15.16 3.81
C GLY A 33 -4.89 -14.80 2.44
N GLU A 34 -5.57 -15.22 1.37
CA GLU A 34 -5.12 -14.99 -0.01
C GLU A 34 -4.80 -13.53 -0.35
N PRO A 35 -5.58 -12.51 0.08
CA PRO A 35 -5.22 -11.10 -0.12
C PRO A 35 -3.82 -10.75 0.38
N GLY A 36 -3.44 -11.27 1.55
CA GLY A 36 -2.14 -11.01 2.14
C GLY A 36 -1.02 -11.83 1.50
N ARG A 37 -1.24 -13.13 1.29
CA ARG A 37 -0.29 -14.04 0.60
C ARG A 37 0.08 -13.51 -0.78
N ALA A 38 -0.92 -13.11 -1.57
CA ALA A 38 -0.71 -12.55 -2.89
C ALA A 38 0.01 -11.19 -2.89
N SER A 39 0.18 -10.55 -1.72
CA SER A 39 0.81 -9.24 -1.56
C SER A 39 2.24 -9.33 -1.01
N ILE A 40 2.77 -10.54 -0.82
CA ILE A 40 4.17 -10.79 -0.47
C ILE A 40 4.94 -11.11 -1.76
N GLN A 41 6.07 -10.43 -1.96
CA GLN A 41 7.05 -10.75 -2.99
C GLN A 41 8.19 -11.52 -2.36
N HIS A 42 8.15 -12.85 -2.53
CA HIS A 42 9.22 -13.71 -2.07
C HIS A 42 10.49 -13.48 -2.89
N ARG A 43 11.62 -13.28 -2.22
CA ARG A 43 12.91 -13.04 -2.87
C ARG A 43 13.94 -14.09 -2.41
N PRO A 44 14.26 -15.09 -3.25
CA PRO A 44 15.22 -16.14 -2.87
C PRO A 44 16.55 -15.57 -2.38
N GLY A 45 16.97 -16.00 -1.19
CA GLY A 45 18.22 -15.55 -0.56
C GLY A 45 18.23 -14.10 -0.07
N GLN A 46 17.08 -13.42 -0.08
CA GLN A 46 16.91 -12.05 0.39
C GLN A 46 15.66 -11.98 1.30
N ARG A 47 15.46 -10.84 1.96
CA ARG A 47 14.22 -10.61 2.69
C ARG A 47 13.06 -10.37 1.72
N ASP A 48 11.88 -10.75 2.17
CA ASP A 48 10.65 -10.56 1.41
C ASP A 48 10.24 -9.09 1.37
N HIS A 49 9.49 -8.74 0.34
CA HIS A 49 8.95 -7.41 0.16
C HIS A 49 7.43 -7.42 0.22
N ALA A 50 6.82 -6.41 0.85
CA ALA A 50 5.38 -6.32 0.98
C ALA A 50 4.78 -5.26 0.05
N ASP A 51 3.66 -5.59 -0.60
CA ASP A 51 2.84 -4.66 -1.36
C ASP A 51 1.59 -4.27 -0.55
N LEU A 52 1.73 -3.19 0.21
CA LEU A 52 0.64 -2.67 1.04
C LEU A 52 -0.57 -2.19 0.22
N ARG A 53 -0.35 -1.72 -1.01
CA ARG A 53 -1.45 -1.27 -1.88
C ARG A 53 -2.24 -2.45 -2.39
N ARG A 54 -1.56 -3.52 -2.79
CA ARG A 54 -2.20 -4.75 -3.27
C ARG A 54 -3.07 -5.39 -2.20
N VAL A 55 -2.57 -5.53 -0.97
CA VAL A 55 -3.36 -6.15 0.11
C VAL A 55 -4.59 -5.30 0.44
N ASN A 56 -4.45 -3.98 0.56
CA ASN A 56 -5.59 -3.10 0.84
C ASN A 56 -6.61 -3.11 -0.30
N ARG A 57 -6.17 -3.09 -1.57
CA ARG A 57 -7.08 -3.20 -2.71
C ARG A 57 -7.86 -4.51 -2.68
N ALA A 58 -7.19 -5.64 -2.41
CA ALA A 58 -7.84 -6.94 -2.32
C ALA A 58 -8.84 -7.00 -1.14
N LEU A 59 -8.51 -6.42 0.01
CA LEU A 59 -9.42 -6.32 1.15
C LEU A 59 -10.66 -5.45 0.85
N LEU A 60 -10.50 -4.32 0.16
CA LEU A 60 -11.63 -3.48 -0.25
C LEU A 60 -12.57 -4.21 -1.23
N ILE A 61 -12.01 -4.97 -2.18
CA ILE A 61 -12.79 -5.80 -3.10
C ILE A 61 -13.53 -6.90 -2.34
N ALA A 62 -12.85 -7.58 -1.40
CA ALA A 62 -13.47 -8.60 -0.55
C ALA A 62 -14.59 -8.03 0.34
N ALA A 63 -14.52 -6.75 0.70
CA ALA A 63 -15.57 -6.04 1.41
C ALA A 63 -16.75 -5.59 0.51
N GLY A 64 -16.72 -5.91 -0.78
CA GLY A 64 -17.81 -5.65 -1.73
C GLY A 64 -17.68 -4.34 -2.50
N MET A 65 -16.54 -3.64 -2.44
CA MET A 65 -16.32 -2.46 -3.29
C MET A 65 -16.11 -2.85 -4.75
N ASN A 66 -16.63 -2.03 -5.66
CA ASN A 66 -16.39 -2.16 -7.08
C ASN A 66 -14.91 -1.91 -7.41
N PRO A 67 -14.18 -2.87 -8.02
CA PRO A 67 -12.78 -2.68 -8.39
C PRO A 67 -12.50 -1.46 -9.28
N ALA A 68 -13.48 -1.02 -10.06
CA ALA A 68 -13.39 0.17 -10.91
C ALA A 68 -13.44 1.49 -10.14
N GLN A 69 -13.92 1.47 -8.88
CA GLN A 69 -14.01 2.63 -7.99
C GLN A 69 -12.87 2.68 -6.96
N ILE A 70 -11.88 1.79 -7.08
CA ILE A 70 -10.67 1.80 -6.28
C ILE A 70 -9.53 2.36 -7.14
N HIS A 71 -9.17 3.61 -6.86
CA HIS A 71 -8.19 4.36 -7.62
C HIS A 71 -6.80 4.26 -6.97
N LEU A 72 -5.78 3.91 -7.76
CA LEU A 72 -4.39 3.99 -7.33
C LEU A 72 -3.85 5.37 -7.73
N VAL A 73 -3.42 6.17 -6.76
CA VAL A 73 -2.95 7.54 -6.99
C VAL A 73 -1.47 7.63 -6.61
N GLY A 74 -0.64 8.07 -7.56
CA GLY A 74 0.80 8.24 -7.37
C GLY A 74 1.60 6.93 -7.27
N GLY A 75 2.89 7.06 -6.94
CA GLY A 75 3.89 5.98 -7.01
C GLY A 75 4.45 5.55 -5.66
N CYS A 76 5.61 4.89 -5.68
CA CYS A 76 6.35 4.55 -4.48
C CYS A 76 6.94 5.83 -3.85
N THR A 77 6.60 6.14 -2.59
CA THR A 77 7.14 7.34 -1.93
C THR A 77 8.66 7.34 -1.79
N ALA A 78 9.29 6.17 -1.72
CA ALA A 78 10.74 6.04 -1.68
C ALA A 78 11.40 6.27 -3.05
N CYS A 79 10.77 5.85 -4.14
CA CYS A 79 11.31 6.01 -5.51
C CYS A 79 10.98 7.36 -6.15
N ALA A 80 9.94 8.05 -5.68
CA ALA A 80 9.39 9.20 -6.38
C ALA A 80 10.44 10.29 -6.64
N THR A 81 10.68 10.57 -7.92
CA THR A 81 11.52 11.67 -8.43
C THR A 81 10.68 12.84 -8.91
N ASP A 82 9.53 12.55 -9.55
CA ASP A 82 8.75 13.53 -10.30
C ASP A 82 7.66 14.22 -9.46
N PHE A 83 7.34 13.64 -8.30
CA PHE A 83 6.46 14.23 -7.30
C PHE A 83 7.12 14.04 -5.92
N PRO A 84 7.77 15.07 -5.34
CA PRO A 84 8.61 14.91 -4.17
C PRO A 84 7.79 14.45 -2.97
N CYS A 85 7.87 13.15 -2.70
CA CYS A 85 7.23 12.51 -1.56
C CYS A 85 8.22 12.43 -0.40
N HIS A 86 7.80 12.81 0.81
CA HIS A 86 8.53 12.41 2.02
C HIS A 86 8.47 10.88 2.19
N SER A 87 9.62 10.26 2.50
CA SER A 87 9.72 8.82 2.75
C SER A 87 10.57 8.54 3.97
N PHE A 88 9.96 7.97 5.00
CA PHE A 88 10.70 7.55 6.20
C PHE A 88 11.74 6.46 5.88
N ARG A 89 11.46 5.57 4.92
CA ARG A 89 12.42 4.51 4.55
C ARG A 89 13.69 5.09 3.94
N ARG A 90 13.57 6.16 3.14
CA ARG A 90 14.69 6.85 2.49
C ARG A 90 15.37 7.85 3.43
N ASP A 91 14.60 8.72 4.06
CA ASP A 91 15.12 9.92 4.73
C ASP A 91 15.20 9.77 6.27
N ARG A 92 14.68 8.67 6.83
CA ARG A 92 14.72 8.34 8.28
C ARG A 92 14.18 9.49 9.13
N ALA A 93 14.91 9.90 10.17
CA ALA A 93 14.52 10.95 11.10
C ALA A 93 14.31 12.32 10.43
N ALA A 94 14.92 12.55 9.26
CA ALA A 94 14.74 13.78 8.50
C ALA A 94 13.49 13.79 7.61
N ALA A 95 12.76 12.67 7.53
CA ALA A 95 11.55 12.60 6.72
C ALA A 95 10.46 13.52 7.28
N GLY A 96 9.97 14.43 6.43
CA GLY A 96 8.72 15.16 6.67
C GLY A 96 7.48 14.24 6.62
N ARG A 97 6.29 14.82 6.62
CA ARG A 97 5.03 14.08 6.49
C ARG A 97 4.14 14.72 5.44
N GLN A 98 3.39 13.88 4.75
CA GLN A 98 2.38 14.29 3.79
C GLN A 98 1.00 14.11 4.44
N LEU A 99 0.01 14.86 3.98
CA LEU A 99 -1.37 14.77 4.47
C LEU A 99 -2.29 14.33 3.32
N SER A 100 -3.13 13.34 3.59
CA SER A 100 -4.27 13.00 2.73
C SER A 100 -5.52 13.64 3.33
N VAL A 101 -6.23 14.44 2.55
CA VAL A 101 -7.43 15.17 3.00
C VAL A 101 -8.60 14.86 2.07
N VAL A 102 -9.78 14.64 2.65
CA VAL A 102 -11.06 14.52 1.94
C VAL A 102 -12.09 15.35 2.69
N GLY A 103 -12.96 16.05 1.98
CA GLY A 103 -14.00 16.87 2.56
C GLY A 103 -15.00 17.32 1.52
N TRP A 104 -16.18 17.67 2.00
CA TRP A 104 -17.24 18.30 1.22
C TRP A 104 -17.38 19.74 1.70
N ARG A 105 -17.77 20.62 0.78
CA ARG A 105 -18.01 22.03 1.08
C ARG A 105 -19.45 22.26 1.50
#